data_AF-A0A519DZC3-F1
#
_entry.id   AF-A0A519DZC3-F1
#
_cell.length_a   1.000
_cell.length_b   1.000
_cell.length_c   1.000
_cell.angle_alpha   90.00
_cell.angle_beta   90.00
_cell.angle_gamma   90.00
#
_symmetry.space_group_name_H-M   'P 1'
#
loop_
_entity.id
_entity.type
_entity.pdbx_description
1 polymer ?
#
loop_
_entity_poly.entity_id
_entity_poly.type
_entity_poly.pdbx_seq_one_letter_code
_entity_poly.pdbx_strand_id
1 'polypeptide(L)'
;MTAEDLRAAIASGFARFGIPPPRFSQKRYGLGGEVPYVQGNAQDEWCWVRVFEWPTDLTDHHGARFACSVESRGQDTFAALVVFSVLEHFGDVVFDDACYVSSGEELTREEFEILLSVKVEQSSDKGSFNVGPGFRKSR
;
A
#
# COMPACT_ATOMS: atom_id res chain seq x y z
N MET A 1 -15.60 -5.11 0.62
CA MET A 1 -14.26 -5.70 0.43
C MET A 1 -14.01 -6.71 1.54
N THR A 2 -13.59 -7.92 1.20
CA THR A 2 -13.18 -8.96 2.18
C THR A 2 -11.67 -8.87 2.46
N ALA A 3 -11.19 -9.54 3.52
CA ALA A 3 -9.76 -9.62 3.81
C ALA A 3 -8.97 -10.34 2.70
N GLU A 4 -9.61 -11.28 2.01
CA GLU A 4 -8.99 -12.03 0.90
C GLU A 4 -8.89 -11.17 -0.36
N ASP A 5 -9.91 -10.36 -0.66
CA ASP A 5 -9.85 -9.38 -1.76
C ASP A 5 -8.68 -8.40 -1.54
N LEU A 6 -8.54 -7.91 -0.31
CA LEU A 6 -7.45 -7.01 0.06
C LEU A 6 -6.08 -7.68 -0.05
N ARG A 7 -5.96 -8.94 0.41
CA ARG A 7 -4.73 -9.73 0.26
C ARG A 7 -4.33 -9.88 -1.21
N ALA A 8 -5.30 -10.16 -2.08
CA ALA A 8 -5.08 -10.30 -3.51
C ALA A 8 -4.64 -8.97 -4.16
N ALA A 9 -5.30 -7.86 -3.80
CA ALA A 9 -4.94 -6.53 -4.28
C ALA A 9 -3.52 -6.12 -3.87
N ILE A 10 -3.14 -6.37 -2.61
CA ILE A 10 -1.79 -6.13 -2.11
C ILE A 10 -0.76 -6.94 -2.89
N ALA A 11 -1.04 -8.22 -3.14
CA ALA A 11 -0.12 -9.05 -3.92
C ALA A 11 0.03 -8.55 -5.36
N SER A 12 -1.07 -8.10 -5.99
CA SER A 12 -1.09 -7.54 -7.33
C SER A 12 -0.25 -6.26 -7.44
N GLY A 13 -0.47 -5.28 -6.56
CA GLY A 13 0.28 -4.03 -6.62
C GLY A 13 1.78 -4.22 -6.35
N PHE A 14 2.19 -5.14 -5.46
CA PHE A 14 3.63 -5.45 -5.31
C PHE A 14 4.21 -6.11 -6.57
N ALA A 15 3.45 -7.03 -7.20
CA ALA A 15 3.86 -7.67 -8.44
C ALA A 15 3.99 -6.67 -9.61
N ARG A 16 3.18 -5.61 -9.63
CA ARG A 16 3.26 -4.50 -10.61
C ARG A 16 4.65 -3.86 -10.65
N PHE A 17 5.32 -3.76 -9.51
CA PHE A 17 6.68 -3.23 -9.38
C PHE A 17 7.77 -4.32 -9.36
N GLY A 18 7.43 -5.58 -9.64
CA GLY A 18 8.38 -6.70 -9.61
C GLY A 18 8.88 -7.05 -8.20
N ILE A 19 8.15 -6.63 -7.16
CA ILE A 19 8.51 -6.85 -5.76
C ILE A 19 7.73 -8.08 -5.24
N PRO A 20 8.36 -8.98 -4.47
CA PRO A 20 7.64 -10.09 -3.84
C PRO A 20 6.48 -9.59 -2.96
N PRO A 21 5.33 -10.29 -2.94
CA PRO A 21 4.21 -9.87 -2.13
C PRO A 21 4.56 -9.93 -0.64
N PRO A 22 4.06 -8.98 0.17
CA PRO A 22 4.28 -8.97 1.61
C PRO A 22 3.48 -10.07 2.29
N ARG A 23 3.80 -10.33 3.56
CA ARG A 23 3.00 -11.24 4.39
C ARG A 23 1.71 -10.54 4.80
N PHE A 24 0.60 -11.23 4.66
CA PHE A 24 -0.71 -10.76 5.08
C PHE A 24 -1.23 -11.58 6.24
N SER A 25 -1.82 -10.92 7.23
CA SER A 25 -2.48 -11.55 8.37
C SER A 25 -3.60 -10.65 8.89
N GLN A 26 -4.43 -11.16 9.80
CA GLN A 26 -5.33 -10.32 10.59
C GLN A 26 -4.79 -10.24 12.01
N LYS A 27 -4.75 -9.02 12.57
CA LYS A 27 -4.29 -8.79 13.94
C LYS A 27 -5.22 -7.85 14.67
N ARG A 28 -5.35 -8.04 15.97
CA ARG A 28 -6.11 -7.14 16.82
C ARG A 28 -5.43 -5.77 16.87
N TYR A 29 -6.18 -4.70 16.60
CA TYR A 29 -5.69 -3.32 16.67
C TYR A 29 -6.55 -2.50 17.62
N GLY A 30 -5.94 -2.03 18.71
CA GLY A 30 -6.64 -1.34 19.79
C GLY A 30 -7.82 -2.17 20.33
N LEU A 31 -8.94 -1.49 20.59
CA LEU A 31 -10.20 -2.12 21.02
C LEU A 31 -11.11 -2.51 19.84
N GLY A 32 -10.76 -2.12 18.61
CA GLY A 32 -11.63 -2.14 17.42
C GLY A 32 -11.76 -3.49 16.70
N GLY A 33 -11.23 -4.58 17.28
CA GLY A 33 -11.27 -5.91 16.66
C GLY A 33 -10.04 -6.21 15.80
N GLU A 34 -10.16 -7.23 14.94
CA GLU A 34 -9.10 -7.64 14.02
C GLU A 34 -9.12 -6.80 12.75
N VAL A 35 -7.95 -6.30 12.36
CA VAL A 35 -7.74 -5.54 11.13
C VAL A 35 -6.71 -6.24 10.25
N PRO A 36 -6.81 -6.07 8.92
CA PRO A 36 -5.76 -6.46 8.00
C PRO A 36 -4.39 -5.87 8.39
N TYR A 37 -3.39 -6.74 8.37
CA TYR A 37 -2.04 -6.44 8.77
C TYR A 37 -1.04 -6.96 7.74
N VAL A 38 -0.29 -6.04 7.16
CA VAL A 38 0.64 -6.27 6.06
C VAL A 38 2.05 -6.09 6.58
N GLN A 39 2.90 -7.11 6.41
CA GLN A 39 4.27 -7.12 6.91
C GLN A 39 5.25 -7.26 5.75
N GLY A 40 6.21 -6.33 5.69
CA GLY A 40 7.32 -6.35 4.74
C GLY A 40 8.41 -7.37 5.12
N ASN A 41 9.56 -7.25 4.48
CA ASN A 41 10.69 -8.14 4.75
C ASN A 41 11.59 -7.60 5.86
N ALA A 42 11.65 -6.28 6.04
CA ALA A 42 12.38 -5.68 7.15
C ALA A 42 11.61 -5.86 8.47
N GLN A 43 12.36 -5.90 9.58
CA GLN A 43 11.81 -6.16 10.91
C GLN A 43 10.83 -5.07 11.37
N ASP A 44 10.91 -3.88 10.80
CA ASP A 44 10.14 -2.70 11.14
C ASP A 44 9.15 -2.26 10.06
N GLU A 45 8.99 -3.03 8.98
CA GLU A 45 8.02 -2.77 7.90
C GLU A 45 6.66 -3.39 8.18
N TRP A 46 5.69 -2.56 8.53
CA TRP A 46 4.34 -3.00 8.82
C TRP A 46 3.31 -1.95 8.43
N CYS A 47 2.15 -2.39 7.95
CA CYS A 47 1.00 -1.54 7.68
C CYS A 47 -0.28 -2.14 8.30
N TRP A 48 -1.08 -1.28 8.91
CA TRP A 48 -2.46 -1.56 9.29
C TRP A 48 -3.39 -0.92 8.27
N VAL A 49 -4.26 -1.72 7.68
CA VAL A 49 -5.20 -1.24 6.67
C VAL A 49 -6.61 -1.28 7.26
N ARG A 50 -7.27 -0.12 7.30
CA ARG A 50 -8.65 0.00 7.78
C ARG A 50 -9.53 0.54 6.68
N VAL A 51 -10.64 -0.15 6.46
CA VAL A 51 -11.65 0.27 5.50
C VAL A 51 -12.93 0.55 6.25
N PHE A 52 -13.48 1.73 6.00
CA PHE A 52 -14.68 2.20 6.65
C PHE A 52 -15.61 2.81 5.61
N GLU A 53 -16.91 2.70 5.87
CA GLU A 53 -17.93 3.34 5.06
C GLU A 53 -18.08 4.79 5.54
N TRP A 54 -18.10 5.74 4.62
CA TRP A 54 -18.43 7.11 4.98
C TRP A 54 -19.89 7.17 5.44
N PRO A 55 -20.21 7.93 6.50
CA PRO A 55 -21.59 8.27 6.80
C PRO A 55 -22.24 8.89 5.57
N THR A 56 -23.45 8.46 5.23
CA THR A 56 -24.15 8.89 4.01
C THR A 56 -24.31 10.41 3.89
N ASP A 57 -24.33 11.10 5.02
CA ASP A 57 -24.41 12.56 5.19
C ASP A 57 -23.06 13.30 5.05
N LEU A 58 -21.95 12.56 4.96
CA LEU A 58 -20.59 13.09 4.74
C LEU A 58 -20.00 12.66 3.39
N THR A 59 -20.83 12.08 2.51
CA THR A 59 -20.43 11.59 1.18
C THR A 59 -20.23 12.75 0.18
N ASP A 60 -19.47 13.77 0.56
CA ASP A 60 -19.29 15.00 -0.22
C ASP A 60 -18.05 14.93 -1.13
N HIS A 61 -17.12 14.00 -0.86
CA HIS A 61 -15.99 13.71 -1.74
C HIS A 61 -16.39 12.68 -2.81
N HIS A 62 -16.81 13.18 -3.97
CA HIS A 62 -16.95 12.43 -5.23
C HIS A 62 -17.93 11.24 -5.24
N GLY A 63 -18.82 11.13 -4.25
CA GLY A 63 -19.76 9.99 -4.16
C GLY A 63 -19.09 8.68 -3.70
N ALA A 64 -17.87 8.74 -3.16
CA ALA A 64 -17.17 7.58 -2.66
C ALA A 64 -17.82 7.06 -1.37
N ARG A 65 -18.37 5.84 -1.42
CA ARG A 65 -19.05 5.20 -0.28
C ARG A 65 -18.10 4.69 0.80
N PHE A 66 -16.87 4.35 0.42
CA PHE A 66 -15.87 3.77 1.31
C PHE A 66 -14.60 4.61 1.30
N ALA A 67 -13.92 4.66 2.44
CA ALA A 67 -12.57 5.16 2.58
C ALA A 67 -11.66 4.08 3.16
N CYS A 68 -10.38 4.19 2.79
CA CYS A 68 -9.31 3.37 3.33
C CYS A 68 -8.30 4.27 4.04
N SER A 69 -7.84 3.84 5.20
CA SER A 69 -6.71 4.43 5.93
C SER A 69 -5.62 3.39 6.06
N VAL A 70 -4.39 3.78 5.71
CA VAL A 70 -3.19 2.98 5.84
C VAL A 70 -2.28 3.65 6.86
N GLU A 71 -2.15 3.02 8.02
CA GLU A 71 -1.16 3.42 9.00
C GLU A 71 0.07 2.54 8.83
N SER A 72 1.26 3.13 8.90
CA SER A 72 2.50 2.41 8.65
C SER A 72 3.55 2.62 9.72
N ARG A 73 4.52 1.71 9.72
CA ARG A 73 5.82 1.84 10.38
C ARG A 73 6.87 1.26 9.45
N GLY A 74 8.07 1.84 9.50
CA GLY A 74 9.22 1.40 8.70
C GLY A 74 9.41 2.28 7.49
N GLN A 75 9.65 1.66 6.33
CA GLN A 75 9.99 2.38 5.10
C GLN A 75 8.75 2.96 4.41
N ASP A 76 8.80 4.24 4.04
CA ASP A 76 7.74 4.90 3.28
C ASP A 76 7.43 4.20 1.96
N THR A 77 8.45 3.69 1.25
CA THR A 77 8.26 3.00 -0.04
C THR A 77 7.40 1.75 0.13
N PHE A 78 7.59 1.02 1.23
CA PHE A 78 6.74 -0.12 1.56
C PHE A 78 5.29 0.30 1.82
N ALA A 79 5.10 1.35 2.61
CA ALA A 79 3.76 1.90 2.88
C ALA A 79 3.07 2.39 1.60
N ALA A 80 3.80 3.10 0.74
CA ALA A 80 3.32 3.58 -0.54
C ALA A 80 2.89 2.43 -1.48
N LEU A 81 3.64 1.32 -1.50
CA LEU A 81 3.23 0.13 -2.26
C LEU A 81 1.91 -0.44 -1.75
N VAL A 82 1.71 -0.50 -0.43
CA VAL A 82 0.43 -0.95 0.16
C VAL A 82 -0.71 0.00 -0.21
N VAL A 83 -0.47 1.31 -0.12
CA VAL A 83 -1.45 2.34 -0.52
C VAL A 83 -1.82 2.21 -1.99
N PHE A 84 -0.83 2.11 -2.88
CA PHE A 84 -1.04 1.92 -4.31
C PHE A 84 -1.85 0.65 -4.59
N SER A 85 -1.52 -0.47 -3.95
CA SER A 85 -2.27 -1.71 -4.11
C SER A 85 -3.76 -1.58 -3.78
N VAL A 86 -4.10 -0.81 -2.74
CA VAL A 86 -5.50 -0.56 -2.40
C VAL A 86 -6.15 0.38 -3.42
N LEU A 87 -5.45 1.46 -3.75
CA LEU A 87 -5.91 2.46 -4.70
C LEU A 87 -6.20 1.83 -6.07
N GLU A 88 -5.29 1.01 -6.59
CA GLU A 88 -5.41 0.34 -7.89
C GLU A 88 -6.67 -0.50 -8.04
N HIS A 89 -7.15 -1.11 -6.95
CA HIS A 89 -8.25 -2.06 -6.99
C HIS A 89 -9.58 -1.50 -6.48
N PHE A 90 -9.54 -0.49 -5.61
CA PHE A 90 -10.72 -0.09 -4.83
C PHE A 90 -10.93 1.41 -4.73
N GLY A 91 -10.04 2.23 -5.29
CA GLY A 91 -10.13 3.69 -5.17
C GLY A 91 -9.78 4.41 -6.47
N ASP A 92 -10.12 5.70 -6.50
CA ASP A 92 -9.82 6.58 -7.63
C ASP A 92 -8.77 7.63 -7.25
N VAL A 93 -8.79 8.07 -6.00
CA VAL A 93 -7.90 9.11 -5.45
C VAL A 93 -7.34 8.72 -4.09
N VAL A 94 -6.20 9.29 -3.74
CA VAL A 94 -5.55 9.14 -2.44
C VAL A 94 -5.11 10.50 -1.91
N PHE A 95 -5.31 10.70 -0.61
CA PHE A 95 -4.74 11.81 0.12
C PHE A 95 -3.56 11.31 0.95
N ASP A 96 -2.34 11.69 0.56
CA ASP A 96 -1.10 11.25 1.21
C ASP A 96 -0.69 12.24 2.31
N ASP A 97 -1.36 12.15 3.46
CA ASP A 97 -1.07 12.97 4.65
C ASP A 97 0.25 12.58 5.32
N ALA A 98 0.66 11.32 5.17
CA ALA A 98 1.90 10.76 5.69
C ALA A 98 3.12 11.06 4.83
N CYS A 99 2.94 11.68 3.65
CA CYS A 99 4.01 12.11 2.74
C CYS A 99 4.84 10.93 2.20
N TYR A 100 4.22 9.78 1.95
CA TYR A 100 4.91 8.59 1.45
C TYR A 100 5.49 8.79 0.04
N VAL A 101 4.80 9.52 -0.84
CA VAL A 101 5.28 9.88 -2.18
C VAL A 101 5.14 11.37 -2.47
N SER A 102 4.14 12.04 -1.89
CA SER A 102 3.97 13.50 -1.96
C SER A 102 3.19 13.99 -0.75
N SER A 103 3.48 15.20 -0.25
CA SER A 103 2.83 15.73 0.94
C SER A 103 1.65 16.64 0.59
N GLY A 104 0.48 16.39 1.18
CA GLY A 104 -0.57 17.41 1.34
C GLY A 104 -1.41 17.72 0.11
N GLU A 105 -1.40 16.84 -0.90
CA GLU A 105 -2.24 16.96 -2.10
C GLU A 105 -3.02 15.65 -2.32
N GLU A 106 -4.20 15.79 -2.92
CA GLU A 106 -4.95 14.65 -3.44
C GLU A 106 -4.33 14.23 -4.77
N LEU A 107 -4.04 12.94 -4.91
CA LEU A 107 -3.44 12.36 -6.10
C LEU A 107 -4.41 11.37 -6.74
N THR A 108 -4.50 11.42 -8.06
CA THR A 108 -5.08 10.33 -8.84
C THR A 108 -4.20 9.08 -8.73
N ARG A 109 -4.79 7.93 -9.06
CA ARG A 109 -4.05 6.67 -9.17
C ARG A 109 -2.82 6.77 -10.08
N GLU A 110 -2.97 7.37 -11.25
CA GLU A 110 -1.89 7.52 -12.23
C GLU A 110 -0.75 8.41 -11.70
N GLU A 111 -1.08 9.54 -11.06
CA GLU A 111 -0.09 10.42 -10.44
C GLU A 111 0.67 9.71 -9.32
N PHE A 112 -0.05 8.96 -8.48
CA PHE A 112 0.56 8.19 -7.41
C PHE A 112 1.49 7.09 -7.95
N GLU A 113 1.09 6.36 -9.01
CA GLU A 113 1.92 5.33 -9.66
C GLU A 113 3.24 5.92 -10.19
N ILE A 114 3.18 7.09 -10.83
CA ILE A 114 4.36 7.77 -11.38
C ILE A 114 5.34 8.13 -10.25
N LEU A 115 4.85 8.77 -9.19
CA LEU A 115 5.68 9.19 -8.06
C LEU A 115 6.27 7.98 -7.31
N LEU A 116 5.47 6.93 -7.13
CA LEU A 116 5.91 5.69 -6.52
C LEU A 116 7.00 5.00 -7.35
N SER A 117 6.85 4.96 -8.67
CA SER A 117 7.84 4.34 -9.57
C SER A 117 9.22 4.98 -9.40
N VAL A 118 9.28 6.31 -9.37
CA VAL A 118 10.52 7.06 -9.11
C VAL A 118 11.13 6.68 -7.76
N LYS A 119 10.31 6.56 -6.71
CA LYS A 119 10.77 6.20 -5.36
C LYS A 119 11.28 4.76 -5.28
N VAL A 120 10.65 3.81 -5.98
CA VAL A 120 11.06 2.41 -6.06
C VAL A 120 12.41 2.27 -6.78
N GLU A 121 12.60 2.98 -7.90
CA GLU A 121 13.88 3.02 -8.62
C GLU A 121 15.02 3.52 -7.72
N GLN A 122 14.80 4.65 -7.04
CA GLN A 122 15.79 5.24 -6.12
C GLN A 122 16.11 4.33 -4.92
N SER A 123 15.17 3.49 -4.50
CA SER A 123 15.38 2.54 -3.40
C SER A 123 16.14 1.29 -3.85
N SER A 124 15.99 0.90 -5.12
CA SER A 124 16.71 -0.23 -5.70
C SER A 124 18.21 0.07 -5.86
N ASP A 125 18.56 1.31 -6.23
CA ASP A 125 19.94 1.76 -6.35
C ASP A 125 20.68 1.88 -5.01
N LYS A 126 19.96 1.99 -3.90
CA LYS A 126 20.52 2.06 -2.54
C LYS A 126 20.61 0.71 -1.84
N GLY A 127 20.24 -0.38 -2.52
CA GLY A 127 20.28 -1.74 -1.96
C GLY A 127 19.23 -2.03 -0.88
N SER A 128 18.18 -1.19 -0.76
CA SER A 128 17.12 -1.37 0.24
C SER A 128 16.12 -2.46 -0.13
N PHE A 129 16.10 -2.92 -1.39
CA PHE A 129 15.33 -4.08 -1.81
C PHE A 129 16.28 -5.25 -2.11
N ASN A 130 16.26 -6.26 -1.23
CA ASN A 130 16.82 -7.58 -1.55
C ASN A 130 15.92 -8.23 -2.62
N VAL A 131 16.12 -7.83 -3.87
CA VAL A 131 15.69 -8.62 -5.02
C VAL A 131 16.47 -9.93 -4.94
N GLY A 132 15.76 -11.02 -4.64
CA GLY A 132 16.32 -12.36 -4.54
C GLY A 132 17.17 -12.70 -5.78
N PRO A 133 18.11 -13.65 -5.66
CA PRO A 133 19.15 -13.86 -6.66
C PRO A 133 18.54 -14.11 -8.03
N GLY A 134 18.79 -13.17 -8.94
CA GLY A 134 18.42 -13.26 -10.34
C GLY A 134 18.92 -14.57 -10.93
N PHE A 135 18.04 -15.21 -11.72
CA PHE A 135 18.36 -16.37 -12.54
C PHE A 135 19.59 -16.07 -13.41
N ARG A 136 20.78 -16.46 -12.96
CA ARG A 136 21.94 -16.60 -13.83
C ARG A 136 21.68 -17.79 -14.75
N LYS A 137 21.28 -17.54 -15.98
CA LYS A 137 21.38 -18.54 -17.04
C LYS A 137 22.83 -19.00 -17.11
N SER A 138 23.01 -20.30 -16.88
CA SER A 138 24.30 -20.97 -16.95
C SER A 138 24.53 -21.43 -18.38
N ARG A 139 25.69 -21.03 -18.90
CA ARG A 139 26.39 -21.47 -20.13
C ARG A 139 25.84 -20.99 -21.47
#